data_AF-A0A920KAX1-F1
#
_entry.id   AF-A0A920KAX1-F1
#
_cell.length_a   1.000
_cell.length_b   1.000
_cell.length_c   1.000
_cell.angle_alpha   90.00
_cell.angle_beta   90.00
_cell.angle_gamma   90.00
#
_symmetry.space_group_name_H-M   'P 1'
#
loop_
_entity.id
_entity.type
_entity.pdbx_description
1 polymer ?
#
loop_
_entity_poly.entity_id
_entity_poly.type
_entity_poly.pdbx_seq_one_letter_code
_entity_poly.pdbx_strand_id
1 'polypeptide(L)'
;MQWEKGISAWKQISDDIETSIKSNTWKPGDKLPTEMELAKAYRVNRHTIRRSVHELVEKGLVSVEQGRGMFIPDYVLNYKLAKRTRFSEVVSSHNKFPGGRALSGEVIKANKKVSEALTMPFEAKVCLFRTIRELERVPIF
;
A
#
# COMPACT_ATOMS: atom_id res chain seq x y z
N MET A 1 -2.56 -28.73 -1.50
CA MET A 1 -2.53 -27.68 -2.54
C MET A 1 -2.42 -28.35 -3.89
N GLN A 2 -3.48 -28.30 -4.69
CA GLN A 2 -3.42 -28.62 -6.11
C GLN A 2 -3.13 -27.31 -6.83
N TRP A 3 -2.05 -27.26 -7.61
CA TRP A 3 -1.74 -26.09 -8.42
C TRP A 3 -2.39 -26.27 -9.78
N GLU A 4 -2.95 -25.20 -10.33
CA GLU A 4 -3.54 -25.26 -11.67
C GLU A 4 -2.45 -25.55 -12.71
N LYS A 5 -2.65 -26.60 -13.50
CA LYS A 5 -1.72 -26.98 -14.57
C LYS A 5 -1.80 -25.93 -15.68
N GLY A 6 -0.70 -25.23 -15.93
CA GLY A 6 -0.58 -24.22 -17.00
C GLY A 6 -0.17 -22.82 -16.52
N ILE A 7 -0.34 -22.53 -15.22
CA ILE A 7 0.10 -21.27 -14.61
C ILE A 7 1.36 -21.54 -13.80
N SER A 8 2.38 -20.70 -13.95
CA SER A 8 3.65 -20.86 -13.22
C SER A 8 3.44 -20.77 -11.70
N ALA A 9 4.01 -21.71 -10.95
CA ALA A 9 3.84 -21.83 -9.49
C ALA A 9 4.08 -20.53 -8.71
N TRP A 10 5.09 -19.75 -9.09
CA TRP A 10 5.39 -18.47 -8.42
C TRP A 10 4.24 -17.47 -8.56
N LYS A 11 3.51 -17.51 -9.68
CA LYS A 11 2.39 -16.60 -9.92
C LYS A 11 1.20 -16.97 -9.03
N GLN A 12 0.88 -18.27 -8.94
CA GLN A 12 -0.17 -18.75 -8.04
C GLN A 12 0.11 -18.40 -6.57
N ILE A 13 1.38 -18.51 -6.12
CA ILE A 13 1.78 -18.12 -4.77
C ILE A 13 1.65 -16.60 -4.55
N SER A 14 2.05 -15.80 -5.54
CA SER A 14 1.90 -14.35 -5.51
C SER A 14 0.43 -13.95 -5.37
N ASP A 15 -0.44 -14.54 -6.19
CA ASP A 15 -1.87 -14.25 -6.19
C ASP A 15 -2.57 -14.72 -4.88
N ASP A 16 -2.14 -15.87 -4.31
CA ASP A 16 -2.64 -16.39 -3.03
C ASP A 16 -2.25 -15.49 -1.84
N ILE A 17 -0.99 -15.05 -1.78
CA ILE A 17 -0.53 -14.11 -0.75
C ILE A 17 -1.25 -12.77 -0.92
N GLU A 18 -1.39 -12.28 -2.15
CA GLU A 18 -2.15 -11.06 -2.43
C GLU A 18 -3.61 -11.18 -1.96
N THR A 19 -4.26 -12.32 -2.19
CA THR A 19 -5.62 -12.60 -1.71
C THR A 19 -5.70 -12.64 -0.18
N SER A 20 -4.67 -13.17 0.48
CA SER A 20 -4.56 -13.21 1.94
C SER A 20 -4.40 -11.81 2.55
N ILE A 21 -3.67 -10.93 1.88
CA ILE A 21 -3.55 -9.50 2.26
C ILE A 21 -4.89 -8.79 2.03
N LYS A 22 -5.55 -9.01 0.87
CA LYS A 22 -6.84 -8.41 0.52
C LYS A 22 -7.98 -8.83 1.46
N SER A 23 -7.97 -10.08 1.91
CA SER A 23 -8.95 -10.60 2.87
C SER A 23 -8.69 -10.16 4.32
N ASN A 24 -7.67 -9.34 4.56
CA ASN A 24 -7.27 -8.85 5.87
C ASN A 24 -6.84 -9.98 6.84
N THR A 25 -6.48 -11.15 6.28
CA THR A 25 -5.86 -12.25 7.04
C THR A 25 -4.50 -11.80 7.57
N TRP A 26 -3.82 -10.93 6.82
CA TRP A 26 -2.58 -10.29 7.20
C TRP A 26 -2.79 -8.79 7.13
N LYS A 27 -2.49 -8.10 8.23
CA LYS A 27 -2.80 -6.68 8.41
C LYS A 27 -1.61 -5.80 8.02
N PRO A 28 -1.85 -4.54 7.64
CA PRO A 28 -0.78 -3.55 7.49
C PRO A 28 0.08 -3.49 8.76
N GLY A 29 1.40 -3.51 8.60
CA GLY A 29 2.38 -3.60 9.69
C GLY A 29 2.73 -5.02 10.15
N ASP A 30 1.99 -6.05 9.72
CA ASP A 30 2.31 -7.43 10.09
C ASP A 30 3.61 -7.89 9.44
N LYS A 31 4.39 -8.65 10.21
CA LYS A 31 5.59 -9.31 9.74
C LYS A 31 5.21 -10.59 9.00
N LEU A 32 5.63 -10.69 7.74
CA LEU A 32 5.52 -11.91 6.98
C LEU A 32 6.57 -12.95 7.43
N PRO A 33 6.24 -14.27 7.39
CA PRO A 33 7.20 -15.34 7.46
C PRO A 33 8.29 -15.15 6.42
N THR A 34 9.50 -15.62 6.73
CA THR A 34 10.66 -15.55 5.85
C THR A 34 10.43 -16.32 4.55
N GLU A 35 11.22 -16.00 3.50
CA GLU A 35 11.16 -16.75 2.24
C GLU A 35 11.36 -18.26 2.44
N MET A 36 12.17 -18.65 3.43
CA MET A 36 12.44 -20.05 3.74
C MET A 36 11.24 -20.74 4.40
N GLU A 37 10.55 -20.05 5.31
CA GLU A 37 9.32 -20.55 5.95
C GLU A 37 8.19 -20.66 4.93
N LEU A 38 8.03 -19.66 4.07
CA LEU A 38 7.07 -19.71 2.95
C LEU A 38 7.40 -20.86 2.00
N ALA A 39 8.68 -21.08 1.68
CA ALA A 39 9.09 -22.18 0.81
C ALA A 39 8.71 -23.54 1.41
N LYS A 40 8.86 -23.69 2.74
CA LYS A 40 8.45 -24.89 3.47
C LYS A 40 6.93 -25.04 3.52
N ALA A 41 6.20 -23.95 3.76
CA ALA A 41 4.73 -23.94 3.84
C ALA A 41 4.08 -24.31 2.49
N TYR A 42 4.54 -23.68 1.41
CA TYR A 42 4.05 -23.96 0.04
C TYR A 42 4.69 -25.20 -0.59
N ARG A 43 5.69 -25.81 0.06
CA ARG A 43 6.47 -26.96 -0.42
C ARG A 43 7.09 -26.72 -1.80
N VAL A 44 7.74 -25.55 -1.95
CA VAL A 44 8.35 -25.11 -3.21
C VAL A 44 9.82 -24.77 -3.04
N ASN A 45 10.53 -24.63 -4.16
CA ASN A 45 11.89 -24.09 -4.14
C ASN A 45 11.86 -22.62 -3.69
N ARG A 46 12.82 -22.22 -2.84
CA ARG A 46 13.02 -20.84 -2.40
C ARG A 46 13.10 -19.85 -3.57
N HIS A 47 13.67 -20.23 -4.72
CA HIS A 47 13.71 -19.36 -5.89
C HIS A 47 12.31 -19.00 -6.42
N THR A 48 11.34 -19.90 -6.29
CA THR A 48 9.94 -19.68 -6.64
C THR A 48 9.31 -18.65 -5.70
N ILE A 49 9.50 -18.81 -4.38
CA ILE A 49 9.05 -17.82 -3.39
C ILE A 49 9.69 -16.45 -3.63
N ARG A 50 11.00 -16.41 -3.83
CA ARG A 50 11.73 -15.14 -4.07
C ARG A 50 11.14 -14.39 -5.27
N ARG A 51 10.76 -15.11 -6.33
CA ARG A 51 10.09 -14.51 -7.49
C ARG A 51 8.69 -13.99 -7.16
N SER A 52 7.90 -14.75 -6.40
CA SER A 52 6.57 -14.32 -5.93
C SER A 52 6.67 -13.07 -5.05
N VAL A 53 7.57 -13.07 -4.07
CA VAL A 53 7.82 -11.94 -3.18
C VAL A 53 8.29 -10.72 -3.97
N HIS A 54 9.18 -10.90 -4.95
CA HIS A 54 9.62 -9.79 -5.80
C HIS A 54 8.46 -9.11 -6.52
N GLU A 55 7.51 -9.88 -7.07
CA GLU A 55 6.31 -9.31 -7.69
C GLU A 55 5.45 -8.54 -6.67
N LEU A 56 5.27 -9.09 -5.47
CA LEU A 56 4.52 -8.42 -4.39
C LEU A 56 5.20 -7.12 -3.93
N VAL A 57 6.54 -7.09 -3.94
CA VAL A 57 7.33 -5.88 -3.66
C VAL A 57 7.17 -4.84 -4.77
N GLU A 58 7.23 -5.25 -6.04
CA GLU A 58 6.98 -4.35 -7.18
C GLU A 58 5.55 -3.78 -7.18
N LYS A 59 4.57 -4.56 -6.71
CA LYS A 59 3.18 -4.10 -6.49
C LYS A 59 3.01 -3.23 -5.25
N GLY A 60 4.02 -3.13 -4.37
CA GLY A 60 3.96 -2.40 -3.11
C GLY A 60 3.08 -3.05 -2.04
N LEU A 61 2.80 -4.36 -2.15
CA LEU A 61 2.02 -5.13 -1.18
C LEU A 61 2.87 -5.73 -0.06
N VAL A 62 4.18 -5.86 -0.30
CA VAL A 62 5.18 -6.35 0.65
C VAL A 62 6.38 -5.40 0.63
N SER A 63 6.96 -5.10 1.79
CA SER A 63 8.27 -4.45 1.91
C SER A 63 9.29 -5.40 2.52
N VAL A 64 10.53 -5.33 2.04
CA VAL A 64 11.66 -6.06 2.63
C VAL A 64 12.52 -5.08 3.38
N GLU A 65 12.66 -5.30 4.68
CA GLU A 65 13.53 -4.50 5.54
C GLU A 65 14.77 -5.32 5.88
N GLN A 66 15.94 -4.89 5.40
CA GLN A 66 17.19 -5.62 5.61
C GLN A 66 17.43 -5.89 7.10
N GLY A 67 17.69 -7.15 7.44
CA GLY A 67 17.92 -7.61 8.82
C GLY A 67 16.66 -7.72 9.69
N ARG A 68 15.52 -7.18 9.27
CA ARG A 68 14.27 -7.19 10.08
C ARG A 68 13.22 -8.16 9.53
N GLY A 69 13.19 -8.38 8.22
CA GLY A 69 12.31 -9.35 7.57
C GLY A 69 11.42 -8.73 6.50
N MET A 70 10.31 -9.39 6.20
CA MET A 70 9.32 -8.92 5.24
C MET A 70 8.08 -8.44 5.98
N PHE A 71 7.47 -7.34 5.53
CA PHE A 71 6.34 -6.71 6.20
C PHE A 71 5.27 -6.33 5.20
N ILE A 72 4.02 -6.30 5.64
CA ILE A 72 2.96 -5.65 4.87
C ILE A 72 3.12 -4.16 5.11
N PRO A 73 3.34 -3.35 4.06
CA PRO A 73 3.48 -1.91 4.20
C PRO A 73 2.27 -1.37 4.95
N ASP A 74 2.54 -0.66 6.03
CA ASP A 74 1.52 0.16 6.65
C ASP A 74 1.22 1.29 5.67
N TYR A 75 0.01 1.33 5.12
CA TYR A 75 -0.43 2.38 4.19
C TYR A 75 -0.65 3.72 4.91
N VAL A 76 0.13 3.99 5.96
CA VAL A 76 0.27 5.33 6.53
C VAL A 76 0.75 6.20 5.40
N LEU A 77 -0.11 7.12 5.00
CA LEU A 77 0.24 8.20 4.09
C LEU A 77 1.43 8.93 4.75
N ASN A 78 2.66 8.60 4.34
CA ASN A 78 3.85 9.24 4.86
C ASN A 78 4.01 10.57 4.11
N TYR A 79 3.04 11.46 4.34
CA TYR A 79 2.91 12.75 3.68
C TYR A 79 3.84 13.71 4.40
N LYS A 80 5.07 13.84 3.92
CA LYS A 80 5.97 14.92 4.36
C LYS A 80 5.41 16.24 3.84
N LEU A 81 4.49 16.86 4.59
CA LEU A 81 4.07 18.25 4.41
C LEU A 81 5.23 19.17 4.81
N ALA A 82 6.30 19.21 4.02
CA ALA A 82 7.34 20.20 4.22
C ALA A 82 6.83 21.57 3.73
N LYS A 83 7.16 22.63 4.49
CA LYS A 83 6.75 24.03 4.26
C LYS A 83 7.09 24.62 2.87
N ARG A 84 7.82 23.90 2.01
CA ARG A 84 8.33 24.39 0.71
C ARG A 84 8.32 23.36 -0.42
N THR A 85 7.36 22.44 -0.45
CA THR A 85 7.26 21.49 -1.58
C THR A 85 6.37 22.09 -2.67
N ARG A 86 6.89 22.25 -3.91
CA ARG A 86 6.08 22.61 -5.07
C ARG A 86 5.14 21.44 -5.37
N PHE A 87 3.88 21.62 -4.99
CA PHE A 87 2.80 20.63 -5.06
C PHE A 87 2.66 19.96 -6.44
N SER A 88 2.88 20.72 -7.53
CA SER A 88 2.81 20.18 -8.89
C SER A 88 3.87 19.10 -9.18
N GLU A 89 5.07 19.18 -8.61
CA GLU A 89 6.11 18.17 -8.86
C GLU A 89 5.83 16.84 -8.14
N VAL A 90 5.17 16.92 -6.98
CA VAL A 90 4.79 15.74 -6.18
C VAL A 90 3.62 15.00 -6.83
N VAL A 91 2.66 15.72 -7.41
CA VAL A 91 1.48 15.13 -8.07
C VAL A 91 1.80 14.70 -9.51
N SER A 92 2.66 15.42 -10.22
CA SER A 92 3.00 15.10 -11.62
C SER A 92 4.03 13.98 -11.76
N SER A 93 4.87 13.71 -10.75
CA SER A 93 5.92 12.69 -10.90
C SER A 93 5.40 11.26 -10.77
N HIS A 94 4.38 11.00 -9.94
CA HIS A 94 3.81 9.66 -9.81
C HIS A 94 2.30 9.72 -9.57
N ASN A 95 1.54 9.63 -10.65
CA ASN A 95 0.08 9.42 -10.68
C ASN A 95 -0.31 8.00 -10.18
N LYS A 96 0.41 7.49 -9.19
CA LYS A 96 0.32 6.15 -8.65
C LYS A 96 0.41 6.25 -7.12
N PHE A 97 -0.70 6.60 -6.51
CA PHE A 97 -0.92 6.16 -5.13
C PHE A 97 -1.05 4.64 -5.18
N PRO A 98 -0.32 3.86 -4.37
CA PRO A 98 -0.55 2.43 -4.31
C PRO A 98 -2.01 2.20 -3.89
N GLY A 99 -2.86 1.81 -4.84
CA GLY A 99 -4.28 1.51 -4.63
C GLY A 99 -5.22 2.70 -4.49
N GLY A 100 -5.00 3.86 -5.12
CA GLY A 100 -5.97 4.98 -5.03
C GLY A 100 -5.94 6.00 -6.15
N ARG A 101 -7.08 6.68 -6.34
CA ARG A 101 -7.28 7.76 -7.32
C ARG A 101 -7.73 9.03 -6.60
N ALA A 102 -7.12 10.17 -6.94
CA ALA A 102 -7.59 11.46 -6.47
C ALA A 102 -8.94 11.82 -7.13
N LEU A 103 -9.95 12.16 -6.33
CA LEU A 103 -11.26 12.61 -6.81
C LEU A 103 -11.29 14.13 -6.99
N SER A 104 -10.79 14.88 -6.01
CA SER A 104 -10.74 16.35 -6.07
C SER A 104 -9.69 16.91 -5.12
N GLY A 105 -9.13 18.07 -5.45
CA GLY A 105 -8.35 18.91 -4.54
C GLY A 105 -8.85 20.35 -4.61
N GLU A 106 -9.24 20.93 -3.48
CA GLU A 106 -9.73 22.31 -3.40
C GLU A 106 -9.18 23.02 -2.17
N VAL A 107 -9.04 24.35 -2.25
CA VAL A 107 -8.68 25.18 -1.10
C VAL A 107 -9.96 25.69 -0.46
N ILE A 108 -10.20 25.28 0.78
CA ILE A 108 -11.35 25.71 1.57
C ILE A 108 -10.90 26.54 2.77
N LYS A 109 -11.85 27.22 3.40
CA LYS A 109 -11.65 27.80 4.73
C LYS A 109 -11.86 26.73 5.80
N ALA A 110 -10.95 26.64 6.76
CA ALA A 110 -11.05 25.71 7.87
C ALA A 110 -12.29 26.05 8.73
N ASN A 111 -13.22 25.10 8.85
CA ASN A 111 -14.30 25.20 9.82
C ASN A 111 -13.77 24.92 11.24
N LYS A 112 -14.62 25.04 12.26
CA LYS A 112 -14.23 24.83 13.67
C LYS A 112 -13.55 23.47 13.90
N LYS A 113 -14.15 22.38 13.42
CA LYS A 113 -13.63 21.01 13.57
C LYS A 113 -12.26 20.83 12.92
N VAL A 114 -12.08 21.36 11.70
CA VAL A 114 -10.81 21.30 10.97
C VAL A 114 -9.75 22.16 11.64
N SER A 115 -10.14 23.35 12.12
CA SER A 115 -9.24 24.29 12.82
C SER A 115 -8.68 23.69 14.10
N GLU A 116 -9.54 23.04 14.90
CA GLU A 116 -9.15 22.32 16.11
C GLU A 116 -8.24 21.13 15.78
N ALA A 117 -8.64 20.28 14.83
CA ALA A 117 -7.88 19.08 14.47
C ALA A 117 -6.49 19.38 13.89
N LEU A 118 -6.36 20.47 13.14
CA LEU A 118 -5.09 20.88 12.52
C LEU A 118 -4.32 21.93 13.33
N THR A 119 -4.82 22.31 14.50
CA THR A 119 -4.22 23.35 15.37
C THR A 119 -3.92 24.64 14.57
N MET A 120 -4.94 25.18 13.92
CA MET A 120 -4.82 26.36 13.07
C MET A 120 -5.96 27.36 13.28
N PRO A 121 -5.81 28.63 12.85
CA PRO A 121 -6.86 29.63 13.02
C PRO A 121 -8.15 29.28 12.29
N PHE A 122 -9.29 29.69 12.87
CA PHE A 122 -10.59 29.62 12.20
C PHE A 122 -10.55 30.39 10.86
N GLU A 123 -11.19 29.81 9.84
CA GLU A 123 -11.18 30.29 8.46
C GLU A 123 -9.82 30.31 7.74
N ALA A 124 -8.75 29.77 8.34
CA ALA A 124 -7.48 29.62 7.65
C ALA A 124 -7.66 28.79 6.36
N LYS A 125 -6.92 29.14 5.31
CA LYS A 125 -6.96 28.39 4.05
C LYS A 125 -6.33 27.01 4.25
N VAL A 126 -7.05 25.96 3.89
CA VAL A 126 -6.61 24.56 3.95
C VAL A 126 -6.88 23.87 2.62
N CYS A 127 -6.05 22.92 2.24
CA CYS A 127 -6.33 22.05 1.11
C CYS A 127 -7.18 20.86 1.57
N LEU A 128 -8.37 20.72 1.00
CA LEU A 128 -9.21 19.54 1.11
C LEU A 128 -8.95 18.63 -0.09
N PHE A 129 -8.48 17.41 0.19
CA PHE A 129 -8.35 16.36 -0.80
C PHE A 129 -9.40 15.30 -0.58
N ARG A 130 -10.14 14.97 -1.64
CA ARG A 130 -10.98 13.78 -1.70
C ARG A 130 -10.26 12.77 -2.56
N THR A 131 -10.02 11.60 -2.03
CA THR A 131 -9.38 10.49 -2.74
C THR A 131 -10.27 9.27 -2.57
N ILE A 132 -10.38 8.45 -3.61
CA ILE A 132 -10.91 7.09 -3.50
C ILE A 132 -9.72 6.14 -3.40
N ARG A 133 -9.76 5.22 -2.45
CA ARG A 133 -8.84 4.09 -2.46
C ARG A 133 -9.55 2.96 -3.19
N GLU A 134 -8.91 2.44 -4.22
CA GLU A 134 -9.42 1.34 -5.04
C GLU A 134 -8.55 0.12 -4.77
N LEU A 135 -9.17 -0.91 -4.18
CA LEU A 135 -8.65 -2.26 -4.20
C LEU A 135 -9.52 -3.02 -5.21
N GLU A 136 -8.96 -3.45 -6.34
CA GLU A 136 -9.71 -4.15 -7.40
C GLU A 136 -10.97 -3.40 -7.88
N ARG A 137 -10.88 -2.06 -8.05
CA ARG A 137 -12.01 -1.18 -8.43
C ARG A 137 -13.16 -1.12 -7.40
N VAL A 138 -12.98 -1.66 -6.21
CA VAL A 138 -13.92 -1.51 -5.09
C VAL A 138 -13.44 -0.36 -4.19
N PRO A 139 -14.32 0.62 -3.87
CA PRO A 139 -13.97 1.72 -2.97
C PRO A 139 -13.70 1.21 -1.55
N ILE A 140 -12.55 1.59 -0.97
CA ILE A 140 -12.26 1.44 0.46
C ILE A 140 -12.22 2.84 1.09
N PHE A 141 -12.94 3.01 2.21
CA PHE A 141 -13.16 4.28 2.91
C PHE A 141 -11.91 4.81 3.61
#